data_AF-A0AAV2SS06-F1
#
_entry.id   AF-A0AAV2SS06-F1
#
_cell.length_a   1.000
_cell.length_b   1.000
_cell.length_c   1.000
_cell.angle_alpha   90.00
_cell.angle_beta   90.00
_cell.angle_gamma   90.00
#
_symmetry.space_group_name_H-M   'P 1'
#
loop_
_entity.id
_entity.type
_entity.pdbx_description
1 polymer ?
#
loop_
_entity_poly.entity_id
_entity_poly.type
_entity_poly.pdbx_seq_one_letter_code
_entity_poly.pdbx_strand_id
1 'polypeptide(L)'
;VSYCQVVTETSSTFWNSTSIAGICNSAAAKNPAAKLIWLSLFIGGISITAYDVTNVFLDYFSYPYSTQVTMTYKSSVEFPAVTVCNQNRVSCEKLHKIMVTSLLEDDQSD
;
A
#
# COMPACT_ATOMS: atom_id res chain seq x y z
N VAL A 1 43.69 26.97 -26.50
CA VAL A 1 42.61 25.96 -26.60
C VAL A 1 41.29 26.69 -26.41
N SER A 2 40.34 26.54 -27.32
CA SER A 2 39.03 27.20 -27.20
C SER A 2 38.10 26.40 -26.29
N TYR A 3 37.29 27.09 -25.48
CA TYR A 3 36.36 26.46 -24.53
C TYR A 3 35.43 25.44 -25.21
N CYS A 4 34.98 25.74 -26.42
CA CYS A 4 34.14 24.82 -27.20
C CYS A 4 34.82 23.48 -27.52
N GLN A 5 36.12 23.48 -27.82
CA GLN A 5 36.84 22.24 -28.14
C GLN A 5 36.86 21.29 -26.94
N VAL A 6 37.12 21.85 -25.75
CA VAL A 6 37.13 21.09 -24.49
C VAL A 6 35.78 20.44 -24.22
N VAL A 7 34.69 21.19 -24.41
CA VAL A 7 33.34 20.67 -24.20
C VAL A 7 33.00 19.56 -25.18
N THR A 8 33.32 19.73 -26.46
CA THR A 8 33.02 18.72 -27.49
C THR A 8 33.83 17.44 -27.31
N GLU A 9 35.11 17.56 -26.95
CA GLU A 9 35.97 16.40 -26.69
C GLU A 9 35.47 15.63 -25.47
N THR A 10 35.20 16.34 -24.37
CA THR A 10 34.67 15.72 -23.14
C THR A 10 33.34 15.02 -23.39
N SER A 11 32.43 15.66 -24.14
CA SER A 11 31.14 15.05 -24.48
C SER A 11 31.31 13.79 -25.32
N SER A 12 32.21 13.81 -26.30
CA SER A 12 32.48 12.63 -27.13
C SER A 12 33.04 11.48 -26.29
N THR A 13 34.01 11.76 -25.41
CA THR A 13 34.56 10.75 -24.49
C THR A 13 33.48 10.18 -23.56
N PHE A 14 32.63 11.03 -22.99
CA PHE A 14 31.54 10.57 -22.11
C PHE A 14 30.56 9.64 -22.84
N TRP A 15 30.12 10.04 -24.03
CA TRP A 15 29.15 9.27 -24.81
C TRP A 15 29.70 7.89 -25.20
N ASN A 16 31.00 7.77 -25.47
CA ASN A 16 31.65 6.51 -25.83
C ASN A 16 32.03 5.62 -24.64
N SER A 17 32.05 6.14 -23.41
CA SER A 17 32.57 5.41 -22.23
C SER A 17 31.61 5.38 -21.04
N THR A 18 30.35 5.79 -21.23
CA THR A 18 29.32 5.68 -20.20
C THR A 18 28.75 4.27 -20.09
N SER A 19 28.34 3.87 -18.88
CA SER A 19 27.61 2.63 -18.63
C SER A 19 26.13 2.70 -19.06
N ILE A 20 25.66 3.88 -19.47
CA ILE A 20 24.31 4.07 -19.97
C ILE A 20 24.22 3.50 -21.39
N ALA A 21 23.67 2.28 -21.49
CA ALA A 21 23.59 1.52 -22.74
C ALA A 21 22.95 2.32 -23.89
N GLY A 22 21.88 3.08 -23.63
CA GLY A 22 21.21 3.88 -24.66
C GLY A 22 22.11 4.98 -25.27
N ILE A 23 22.91 5.66 -24.43
CA ILE A 23 23.82 6.71 -24.86
C ILE A 23 25.05 6.10 -25.56
N CYS A 24 25.63 5.05 -24.97
CA CYS A 24 26.80 4.37 -25.53
C CYS A 24 26.49 3.73 -26.90
N ASN A 25 25.35 3.06 -27.04
CA ASN A 25 24.94 2.45 -28.31
C ASN A 25 24.61 3.50 -29.38
N SER A 26 24.05 4.65 -28.99
CA SER A 26 23.85 5.77 -29.92
C SER A 26 25.18 6.37 -30.39
N ALA A 27 26.16 6.49 -29.49
CA ALA A 27 27.51 6.95 -29.84
C ALA A 27 28.24 6.00 -30.81
N ALA A 28 28.12 4.69 -30.58
CA ALA A 28 28.76 3.65 -31.39
C ALA A 28 28.07 3.41 -32.76
N ALA A 29 26.80 3.79 -32.91
CA ALA A 29 26.06 3.59 -34.16
C ALA A 29 26.61 4.45 -35.32
N LYS A 30 26.86 3.82 -36.47
CA LYS A 30 27.40 4.50 -37.66
C LYS A 30 26.32 5.17 -38.52
N ASN A 31 25.11 4.57 -38.56
CA ASN A 31 23.99 5.06 -39.35
C ASN A 31 23.16 6.08 -38.54
N PRO A 32 22.83 7.28 -39.08
CA PRO A 32 21.97 8.25 -38.40
C PRO A 32 20.60 7.69 -37.99
N ALA A 33 19.99 6.81 -38.80
CA ALA A 33 18.72 6.19 -38.43
C ALA A 33 18.85 5.30 -37.18
N ALA A 34 19.94 4.53 -37.08
CA ALA A 34 20.22 3.72 -35.90
C ALA A 34 20.49 4.58 -34.66
N LYS A 35 21.16 5.74 -34.80
CA LYS A 35 21.34 6.70 -33.71
C LYS A 35 20.00 7.21 -33.18
N LEU A 36 19.08 7.57 -34.09
CA LEU A 36 17.74 8.04 -33.73
C LEU A 36 16.93 6.96 -33.01
N ILE A 37 17.03 5.70 -33.46
CA ILE A 37 16.38 4.57 -32.77
C ILE A 37 16.94 4.38 -31.36
N TRP A 38 18.26 4.41 -31.17
CA TRP A 38 18.85 4.27 -29.84
C TRP A 38 18.46 5.43 -28.90
N LEU A 39 18.42 6.66 -29.42
CA LEU A 39 17.97 7.81 -28.66
C LEU A 39 16.48 7.74 -28.32
N SER A 40 15.63 7.32 -29.26
CA SER A 40 14.19 7.19 -29.00
C SER A 40 13.90 6.12 -27.96
N LEU A 41 14.60 4.98 -28.02
CA LEU A 41 14.52 3.93 -26.99
C LEU A 41 14.99 4.44 -25.63
N PHE A 42 16.09 5.19 -25.59
CA PHE A 42 16.61 5.76 -24.35
C PHE A 42 15.63 6.76 -23.71
N ILE A 43 15.10 7.69 -24.52
CA ILE A 43 14.12 8.69 -24.05
C ILE A 43 12.82 8.01 -23.62
N GLY A 44 12.34 7.03 -24.39
CA GLY A 44 11.16 6.26 -24.04
C GLY A 44 11.34 5.51 -22.72
N GLY A 45 12.48 4.82 -22.55
CA GLY A 45 12.82 4.12 -21.33
C GLY A 45 12.90 5.04 -20.11
N ILE A 46 13.52 6.22 -20.23
CA ILE A 46 13.54 7.23 -19.16
C ILE A 46 12.15 7.70 -18.81
N SER A 47 11.32 7.97 -19.82
CA SER A 47 9.96 8.49 -19.61
C SER A 47 9.08 7.49 -18.86
N ILE A 48 9.12 6.22 -19.27
CA ILE A 48 8.40 5.13 -18.60
C ILE A 48 8.94 4.95 -17.18
N THR A 49 10.26 4.93 -17.01
CA THR A 49 10.88 4.79 -15.69
C THR A 49 10.46 5.92 -14.74
N ALA A 50 10.45 7.17 -15.21
CA ALA A 50 10.02 8.31 -14.39
C ALA A 50 8.54 8.19 -13.98
N TYR A 51 7.68 7.75 -14.90
CA TYR A 51 6.27 7.49 -14.62
C TYR A 51 6.09 6.38 -13.57
N ASP A 52 6.75 5.24 -13.75
CA ASP A 52 6.66 4.11 -12.84
C ASP A 52 7.20 4.45 -11.45
N VAL A 53 8.34 5.14 -11.38
CA VAL A 53 8.92 5.62 -10.11
C VAL A 53 7.93 6.53 -9.38
N THR A 54 7.27 7.45 -10.11
CA THR A 54 6.24 8.32 -9.53
C THR A 54 5.09 7.51 -8.94
N ASN A 55 4.60 6.51 -9.67
CA ASN A 55 3.51 5.64 -9.19
C ASN A 55 3.92 4.83 -7.96
N VAL A 56 5.15 4.30 -7.92
CA VAL A 56 5.68 3.58 -6.76
C VAL A 56 5.74 4.50 -5.53
N PHE A 57 6.17 5.76 -5.70
CA PHE A 57 6.14 6.71 -4.60
C PHE A 57 4.72 7.01 -4.12
N LEU A 58 3.77 7.23 -5.05
CA LEU A 58 2.37 7.47 -4.69
C LEU A 58 1.76 6.27 -3.96
N ASP A 59 2.02 5.05 -4.42
CA ASP A 59 1.55 3.82 -3.78
C ASP A 59 2.15 3.67 -2.37
N TYR A 60 3.46 3.90 -2.22
CA TYR A 60 4.11 3.89 -0.91
C TYR A 60 3.47 4.89 0.08
N PHE A 61 3.21 6.12 -0.35
CA PHE A 61 2.59 7.15 0.49
C PHE A 61 1.07 6.98 0.65
N SER A 62 0.43 6.06 -0.08
CA SER A 62 -0.96 5.67 0.17
C SER A 62 -1.12 4.74 1.38
N TYR A 63 0.01 4.27 1.96
CA TYR A 63 0.08 3.38 3.11
C TYR A 63 -0.86 2.15 2.99
N PRO A 64 -0.80 1.38 1.89
CA PRO A 64 -1.67 0.23 1.71
C PRO A 64 -1.24 -0.88 2.68
N TYR A 65 -2.22 -1.59 3.25
CA TYR A 65 -1.97 -2.76 4.09
C TYR A 65 -2.69 -3.99 3.51
N SER A 66 -2.02 -5.15 3.56
CA SER A 66 -2.58 -6.42 3.13
C SER A 66 -2.59 -7.41 4.30
N THR A 67 -3.75 -8.01 4.57
CA THR A 67 -3.91 -8.97 5.65
C THR A 67 -3.70 -10.39 5.12
N GLN A 68 -2.65 -11.07 5.59
CA GLN A 68 -2.39 -12.48 5.28
C GLN A 68 -3.17 -13.37 6.27
N VAL A 69 -4.08 -14.21 5.77
CA VAL A 69 -4.84 -15.16 6.58
C VAL A 69 -4.23 -16.55 6.43
N THR A 70 -3.67 -17.08 7.52
CA THR A 70 -3.09 -18.43 7.55
C THR A 70 -3.79 -19.28 8.58
N MET A 71 -4.16 -20.51 8.21
CA MET A 71 -4.83 -21.44 9.11
C MET A 71 -3.80 -22.28 9.86
N THR A 72 -3.60 -21.98 11.14
CA THR A 72 -2.70 -22.74 12.02
C THR A 72 -3.49 -23.72 12.87
N TYR A 73 -3.21 -25.01 12.76
CA TYR A 73 -3.77 -26.03 13.66
C TYR A 73 -2.96 -26.04 14.96
N LYS A 74 -3.60 -25.67 16.08
CA LYS A 74 -3.00 -25.75 17.42
C LYS A 74 -3.52 -26.98 18.15
N SER A 75 -2.65 -27.68 18.87
CA SER A 75 -2.98 -28.88 19.68
C SER A 75 -3.87 -28.56 20.89
N SER A 76 -3.84 -27.32 21.37
CA SER A 76 -4.76 -26.79 22.37
C SER A 76 -5.06 -25.32 22.08
N VAL A 77 -6.28 -24.89 22.40
CA VAL A 77 -6.75 -23.50 22.29
C VAL A 77 -7.49 -23.12 23.57
N GLU A 78 -7.45 -21.84 23.93
CA GLU A 78 -8.20 -21.32 25.07
C GLU A 78 -9.70 -21.41 24.78
N PHE A 79 -10.46 -21.99 25.70
CA PHE A 79 -11.90 -22.07 25.57
C PHE A 79 -12.49 -20.65 25.71
N PRO A 80 -13.29 -20.17 24.75
CA PRO A 80 -13.80 -18.81 24.79
C PRO A 80 -14.81 -18.63 25.92
N ALA A 81 -15.00 -17.39 26.36
CA ALA A 81 -16.10 -17.07 27.25
C ALA A 81 -17.44 -17.36 26.55
N VAL A 82 -18.23 -18.27 27.13
CA VAL A 82 -19.58 -18.57 26.64
C VAL A 82 -20.58 -17.83 27.50
N THR A 83 -21.21 -16.80 26.93
CA THR A 83 -22.33 -16.10 27.57
C THR A 83 -23.64 -16.70 27.11
N VAL A 84 -24.40 -17.28 28.04
CA VAL A 84 -25.74 -17.81 27.78
C VAL A 84 -26.76 -16.86 28.41
N CYS A 85 -27.62 -16.29 27.57
CA CYS A 85 -28.73 -15.46 28.02
C CYS A 85 -30.04 -16.21 27.86
N ASN A 86 -30.91 -16.10 28.86
CA ASN A 86 -32.31 -16.50 28.71
C ASN A 86 -32.98 -15.54 27.70
N GLN A 87 -33.67 -16.08 26.70
CA GLN A 87 -34.44 -15.26 25.76
C GLN A 87 -35.67 -14.62 26.41
N ASN A 88 -36.14 -15.20 27.52
CA ASN A 88 -37.15 -14.57 28.32
C ASN A 88 -36.57 -13.33 29.02
N ARG A 89 -36.97 -12.14 28.56
CA ARG A 89 -36.48 -10.84 29.06
C ARG A 89 -36.88 -10.58 30.51
N VAL A 90 -38.01 -11.12 30.94
CA VAL A 90 -38.59 -10.84 32.26
C VAL A 90 -39.18 -12.10 32.86
N SER A 91 -38.82 -12.42 34.10
CA SER A 91 -39.52 -13.46 34.86
C SER A 91 -40.87 -12.90 35.32
N CYS A 92 -41.98 -13.49 34.84
CA CYS A 92 -43.32 -13.10 35.25
C CYS A 92 -43.52 -13.20 36.77
N GLU A 93 -42.90 -14.19 37.42
CA GLU A 93 -42.93 -14.34 38.87
C GLU A 93 -42.24 -13.17 39.57
N LYS A 94 -41.02 -12.81 39.15
CA LYS A 94 -40.29 -11.67 39.70
C LYS A 94 -41.03 -10.35 39.43
N LEU A 95 -41.60 -10.20 38.25
CA LEU A 95 -42.37 -9.01 37.87
C LEU A 95 -43.64 -8.87 38.72
N HIS A 96 -44.38 -9.97 38.92
CA HIS A 96 -45.58 -9.99 39.77
C HIS A 96 -45.24 -9.62 41.22
N LYS A 97 -44.16 -10.17 41.77
CA LYS A 97 -43.71 -9.83 43.13
C LYS A 97 -43.38 -8.36 43.27
N ILE A 98 -42.64 -7.79 42.31
CA ILE A 98 -42.30 -6.36 42.30
C ILE A 98 -43.58 -5.51 42.21
N MET A 99 -44.51 -5.84 41.31
CA MET A 99 -45.79 -5.11 41.18
C MET A 99 -46.62 -5.14 42.46
N VAL A 100 -46.72 -6.29 43.13
CA VAL A 100 -47.48 -6.41 44.39
C VAL A 100 -46.80 -5.62 45.51
N THR A 101 -45.47 -5.69 45.64
CA THR A 101 -44.75 -4.89 46.65
C THR A 101 -44.94 -3.40 46.42
N SER A 102 -44.86 -2.90 45.18
CA SER A 102 -45.10 -1.48 44.90
C SER A 102 -46.52 -1.04 45.26
N LEU A 103 -47.52 -1.90 45.09
CA LEU A 103 -48.90 -1.60 45.51
C LEU A 103 -49.05 -1.55 47.03
N LEU A 104 -48.27 -2.32 47.79
CA LEU A 104 -48.29 -2.29 49.25
C LEU A 104 -47.50 -1.12 49.84
N GLU A 105 -46.47 -0.63 49.15
CA GLU A 105 -45.72 0.56 49.56
C GLU A 105 -46.56 1.84 49.42
N ASP A 106 -47.43 1.90 48.41
CA ASP A 106 -48.37 3.02 48.25
C ASP A 106 -49.45 3.03 49.37
N ASP A 107 -49.93 1.86 49.81
CA ASP A 107 -50.91 1.73 50.91
C ASP A 107 -50.33 2.11 52.30
N GLN A 108 -49.00 2.11 52.46
CA GLN A 108 -48.32 2.51 53.71
C GLN A 108 -48.04 4.02 53.77
N SER A 109 -48.36 4.77 52.71
CA SER A 109 -48.10 6.21 52.59
C SER A 109 -49.31 7.13 52.90
N ASP A 110 -50.43 6.56 53.34
CA ASP A 110 -51.59 7.25 53.93
C ASP A 110 -51.66 7.06 55.47
#